data_AF-A0A972Z7M3-F1
#
_entry.id   AF-A0A972Z7M3-F1
#
_cell.length_a   1.000
_cell.length_b   1.000
_cell.length_c   1.000
_cell.angle_alpha   90.00
_cell.angle_beta   90.00
_cell.angle_gamma   90.00
#
_symmetry.space_group_name_H-M   'P 1'
#
loop_
_entity.id
_entity.type
_entity.pdbx_description
1 polymer ?
#
loop_
_entity_poly.entity_id
_entity_poly.type
_entity_poly.pdbx_seq_one_letter_code
_entity_poly.pdbx_strand_id
1 'polypeptide(L)' 'MGIQEEIFEVFFKKLEDDENIPVSIVEELKKLWESGEITSQEKILEVVKGGSENGSKNQND' A
#
# COMPACT_ATOMS: atom_id res chain seq x y z
N MET A 1 -2.84 3.42 -21.13
CA MET A 1 -3.62 2.30 -20.59
C MET A 1 -3.16 1.03 -21.26
N GLY A 2 -2.05 0.50 -20.76
CA GLY A 2 -1.68 -0.90 -20.99
C GLY A 2 -2.47 -1.80 -20.05
N ILE A 3 -2.57 -3.09 -20.38
CA ILE A 3 -3.26 -4.10 -19.53
C ILE A 3 -2.75 -4.07 -18.09
N GLN A 4 -1.45 -3.81 -17.91
CA GLN A 4 -0.84 -3.70 -16.58
C GLN A 4 -1.38 -2.52 -15.78
N GLU A 5 -1.57 -1.35 -16.40
CA GLU A 5 -2.11 -0.16 -15.72
C GLU A 5 -3.55 -0.42 -15.25
N GLU A 6 -4.38 -1.04 -16.09
CA GLU A 6 -5.77 -1.38 -15.75
C GLU A 6 -5.85 -2.39 -14.59
N ILE A 7 -4.94 -3.38 -14.56
CA ILE A 7 -4.86 -4.35 -13.46
C ILE A 7 -4.53 -3.65 -12.14
N PHE A 8 -3.53 -2.76 -12.12
CA PHE A 8 -3.11 -2.08 -10.91
C PHE A 8 -4.16 -1.06 -10.44
N GLU A 9 -4.85 -0.38 -11.35
CA GLU A 9 -5.95 0.51 -11.01
C GLU A 9 -7.08 -0.24 -10.27
N VAL A 10 -7.52 -1.39 -10.79
CA VAL A 10 -8.53 -2.23 -10.15
C VAL A 10 -8.02 -2.81 -8.82
N PHE A 11 -6.75 -3.21 -8.77
CA PHE A 11 -6.11 -3.70 -7.55
C PHE A 11 -6.13 -2.65 -6.44
N PHE A 12 -5.65 -1.44 -6.70
CA PHE A 12 -5.63 -0.36 -5.71
C PHE A 12 -7.03 0.04 -5.27
N LYS A 13 -7.97 0.14 -6.21
CA LYS A 13 -9.36 0.43 -5.87
C LYS A 13 -9.94 -0.56 -4.87
N LYS A 14 -9.69 -1.87 -5.07
CA LYS A 14 -10.15 -2.90 -4.12
C LYS A 14 -9.50 -2.79 -2.74
N LEU A 15 -8.26 -2.31 -2.66
CA LEU A 15 -7.60 -2.07 -1.37
C LEU A 15 -8.17 -0.82 -0.68
N GLU A 16 -8.51 0.23 -1.43
CA GLU A 16 -9.13 1.44 -0.89
C GLU A 16 -10.57 1.19 -0.40
N ASP A 17 -11.28 0.27 -1.05
CA ASP A 17 -12.64 -0.13 -0.67
C ASP A 17 -12.66 -1.06 0.57
N ASP A 18 -11.52 -1.59 1.02
CA ASP A 18 -11.40 -2.46 2.20
C ASP A 18 -11.11 -1.65 3.47
N GLU A 19 -12.12 -1.56 4.35
CA GLU A 19 -12.01 -0.81 5.62
C GLU A 19 -10.95 -1.35 6.59
N ASN A 20 -10.45 -2.58 6.40
CA ASN A 20 -9.40 -3.16 7.22
C ASN A 20 -7.99 -2.75 6.78
N ILE A 21 -7.87 -2.18 5.59
CA ILE A 21 -6.58 -1.76 5.04
C ILE A 21 -6.43 -0.25 5.28
N PRO A 22 -5.43 0.18 6.06
CA PRO A 22 -5.18 1.60 6.27
C PRO A 22 -4.92 2.31 4.94
N VAL A 23 -5.58 3.45 4.71
CA VAL A 23 -5.38 4.27 3.50
C VAL A 23 -3.89 4.59 3.29
N SER A 24 -3.13 4.80 4.38
CA SER A 24 -1.69 5.05 4.33
C SER A 24 -0.90 3.90 3.67
N ILE A 25 -1.31 2.65 3.86
CA ILE A 25 -0.70 1.49 3.18
C ILE A 25 -0.95 1.59 1.68
N VAL A 26 -2.18 1.90 1.29
CA VAL A 26 -2.55 1.97 -0.13
C VAL A 26 -1.81 3.11 -0.83
N GLU A 27 -1.68 4.26 -0.17
CA GLU A 27 -0.88 5.39 -0.68
C GLU A 27 0.60 5.03 -0.86
N GLU A 28 1.21 4.30 0.08
CA GLU A 28 2.60 3.87 -0.03
C GLU A 28 2.79 2.82 -1.14
N LEU A 29 1.86 1.88 -1.30
CA LEU A 29 1.90 0.92 -2.41
C LEU A 29 1.72 1.63 -3.76
N LYS A 30 0.89 2.67 -3.86
CA LYS A 30 0.76 3.50 -5.07
C LYS A 30 2.09 4.21 -5.39
N LYS A 31 2.79 4.75 -4.39
CA LYS A 31 4.13 5.35 -4.59
C LYS A 31 5.15 4.35 -5.13
N LEU A 32 5.14 3.12 -4.62
CA LEU A 32 5.99 2.04 -5.15
C LEU A 32 5.67 1.70 -6.60
N TRP A 33 4.39 1.76 -6.98
CA TRP A 33 3.96 1.55 -8.37
C TRP A 33 4.47 2.67 -9.28
N GLU A 34 4.31 3.93 -8.87
CA GLU A 34 4.80 5.10 -9.61
C GLU A 34 6.34 5.13 -9.74
N SER A 35 7.07 4.64 -8.73
CA SER A 35 8.53 4.53 -8.78
C SER A 35 9.04 3.30 -9.55
N GLY A 36 8.15 2.38 -9.96
CA GLY A 36 8.51 1.11 -10.60
C GLY A 36 9.06 0.04 -9.64
N GLU A 37 9.06 0.32 -8.34
CA GLU A 37 9.66 -0.52 -7.30
C GLU A 37 8.68 -1.54 -6.70
N ILE A 38 7.41 -1.47 -7.09
CA ILE A 38 6.33 -2.43 -6.78
C ILE A 38 6.66 -3.88 -7.15
N THR A 39 7.66 -4.10 -8.01
CA THR A 39 8.14 -5.44 -8.39
C THR A 39 8.98 -6.09 -7.30
N SER A 40 9.44 -5.32 -6.31
CA SER A 40 10.18 -5.83 -5.16
C SER A 40 9.23 -6.28 -4.05
N GLN A 41 9.19 -7.59 -3.81
CA GLN A 41 8.46 -8.17 -2.70
C GLN A 41 8.91 -7.61 -1.34
N GLU A 42 10.21 -7.34 -1.17
CA GLU A 42 10.75 -6.79 0.08
C GLU A 42 10.16 -5.40 0.37
N LYS A 43 10.08 -4.53 -0.64
CA LYS A 43 9.50 -3.19 -0.48
C LYS A 43 8.00 -3.22 -0.19
N ILE A 44 7.26 -4.13 -0.84
CA ILE A 44 5.84 -4.34 -0.52
C ILE A 44 5.70 -4.78 0.94
N LEU A 45 6.54 -5.71 1.41
CA LEU A 45 6.49 -6.20 2.78
C LEU A 45 6.84 -5.12 3.80
N GLU A 46 7.79 -4.22 3.50
CA GLU A 46 8.12 -3.07 4.35
C GLU A 46 6.92 -2.15 4.53
N VAL A 47 6.25 -1.78 3.43
CA VAL A 47 5.05 -0.94 3.47
C VAL A 47 3.97 -1.60 4.33
N VAL A 48 3.63 -2.86 4.04
CA VAL A 48 2.56 -3.59 4.76
C VAL A 48 2.89 -3.74 6.25
N LYS A 49 4.15 -3.99 6.62
CA LYS A 49 4.59 -4.03 8.01
C LYS A 49 4.49 -2.65 8.68
N GLY A 50 4.93 -1.60 8.00
CA GLY A 50 4.94 -0.23 8.52
C GLY A 50 3.55 0.29 8.89
N GLY A 51 2.51 -0.04 8.11
CA GLY A 51 1.14 0.33 8.48
C GLY A 51 0.55 -0.51 9.61
N SER A 52 1.08 -1.71 9.88
CA SER A 52 0.72 -2.49 11.07
C SER A 52 1.32 -1.89 12.35
N GLU A 53 2.52 -1.31 12.25
CA GLU A 53 3.24 -0.71 13.38
C GLU A 53 2.72 0.69 13.76
N ASN A 54 2.20 1.46 12.79
CA ASN A 54 1.62 2.79 13.07
C ASN A 54 0.26 2.74 13.80
N GLY A 55 -0.37 1.58 13.95
CA GLY A 55 -1.52 1.39 14.83
C GLY A 55 -1.19 1.37 16.33
N SER A 56 0.10 1.39 16.70
CA SER A 56 0.55 1.21 18.10
C SER A 56 1.26 2.43 18.71
N LYS A 57 1.32 3.58 18.03
CA LYS A 57 1.83 4.83 18.62
C LYS A 57 0.69 5.71 19.10
N ASN A 58 0.08 5.31 20.21
CA ASN A 58 -0.52 6.28 21.12
C ASN A 58 -0.48 5.74 22.56
N GLN A 59 -0.08 6.61 23.49
CA GLN A 59 0.15 6.45 24.94
C GLN A 59 1.58 5.97 25.30
N ASN A 60 2.41 6.68 26.06
CA ASN A 60 2.29 7.95 26.78
C ASN A 60 3.71 8.50 27.01
N ASP A 61 3.79 9.83 27.16
CA ASP A 61 4.86 10.55 27.88
C ASP A 61 4.93 10.10 29.36
#